data_AF-A0A6G7RR60-F1
#
_entry.id   AF-A0A6G7RR60-F1
#
_cell.length_a   1.000
_cell.length_b   1.000
_cell.length_c   1.000
_cell.angle_alpha   90.00
_cell.angle_beta   90.00
_cell.angle_gamma   90.00
#
_symmetry.space_group_name_H-M   'P 1'
#
loop_
_entity.id
_entity.type
_entity.pdbx_description
1 polymer ?
#
loop_
_entity_poly.entity_id
_entity_poly.type
_entity_poly.pdbx_seq_one_letter_code
_entity_poly.pdbx_strand_id
1 'polypeptide(L)'
;MKKENLNTIKQSGFKIPNAYFDTIEDQIMSQISIKNSCENSGFKIPENYFETIEDKIISKTQQPKVIKLINKKTIITIASIAAMVVLFFNLNLFNTPITFDSLDTETVETYIIDEIDLNDLNSLIDTEQLSQTDFINYNATSIDNYLDEIEIEDLLDQ
;
A
#
# COMPACT_ATOMS: atom_id res chain seq x y z
N MET A 1 13.79 -56.67 -52.62
CA MET A 1 13.35 -57.60 -51.56
C MET A 1 13.63 -59.03 -52.00
N LYS A 2 14.40 -59.80 -51.24
CA LYS A 2 14.59 -61.24 -51.49
C LYS A 2 13.28 -61.97 -51.14
N LYS A 3 12.82 -62.87 -52.02
CA LYS A 3 11.70 -63.77 -51.75
C LYS A 3 12.23 -64.94 -50.92
N GLU A 4 11.94 -64.94 -49.63
CA GLU A 4 12.25 -66.06 -48.73
C GLU A 4 11.43 -67.30 -49.14
N ASN A 5 12.09 -68.44 -49.30
CA ASN A 5 11.48 -69.68 -49.79
C ASN A 5 10.76 -70.40 -48.63
N LEU A 6 9.49 -70.03 -48.39
CA LEU A 6 8.70 -70.50 -47.24
C LEU A 6 8.47 -72.03 -47.19
N ASN A 7 8.64 -72.70 -48.33
CA ASN A 7 8.37 -74.15 -48.49
C ASN A 7 9.47 -75.04 -47.88
N THR A 8 10.58 -74.47 -47.41
CA THR A 8 11.68 -75.21 -46.75
C THR A 8 11.63 -75.14 -45.22
N ILE A 9 10.70 -74.33 -44.68
CA ILE A 9 10.58 -74.07 -43.24
C ILE A 9 9.75 -75.20 -42.60
N LYS A 10 10.43 -76.15 -41.95
CA LYS A 10 9.78 -77.33 -41.31
C LYS A 10 9.01 -77.00 -40.02
N GLN A 11 9.27 -75.83 -39.42
CA GLN A 11 8.64 -75.40 -38.16
C GLN A 11 8.25 -73.93 -38.28
N SER A 12 7.00 -73.60 -37.99
CA SER A 12 6.41 -72.28 -38.26
C SER A 12 7.01 -71.10 -37.48
N GLY A 13 7.98 -71.35 -36.58
CA GLY A 13 8.62 -70.33 -35.73
C GLY A 13 7.74 -69.87 -34.56
N PHE A 14 6.46 -70.22 -34.55
CA PHE A 14 5.54 -69.90 -33.47
C PHE A 14 5.69 -70.93 -32.34
N LYS A 15 5.95 -70.43 -31.13
CA LYS A 15 5.97 -71.23 -29.90
C LYS A 15 4.76 -70.86 -29.07
N ILE A 16 4.07 -71.87 -28.56
CA ILE A 16 3.02 -71.67 -27.56
C ILE A 16 3.64 -71.56 -26.17
N PRO A 17 2.96 -70.87 -25.24
CA PRO A 17 3.32 -70.93 -23.82
C PRO A 17 3.34 -72.38 -23.31
N ASN A 18 4.20 -72.65 -22.33
CA ASN A 18 4.23 -73.94 -21.66
C ASN A 18 2.87 -74.25 -21.03
N ALA A 19 2.42 -75.49 -21.16
CA ALA A 19 1.13 -75.97 -20.62
C ALA A 19 -0.13 -75.27 -21.17
N TYR A 20 -0.05 -74.55 -22.30
CA TYR A 20 -1.21 -73.86 -22.88
C TYR A 20 -2.43 -74.77 -23.05
N PHE A 21 -2.26 -75.94 -23.69
CA PHE A 21 -3.36 -76.88 -23.91
C PHE A 21 -3.78 -77.62 -22.64
N ASP A 22 -2.90 -77.71 -21.64
CA ASP A 22 -3.19 -78.37 -20.37
C ASP A 22 -4.07 -77.48 -19.47
N THR A 23 -3.95 -76.14 -19.58
CA THR A 23 -4.67 -75.20 -18.68
C THR A 23 -5.85 -74.49 -19.34
N ILE A 24 -5.97 -74.51 -20.66
CA ILE A 24 -6.97 -73.68 -21.37
C ILE A 24 -8.41 -74.07 -21.04
N GLU A 25 -8.68 -75.36 -20.84
CA GLU A 25 -10.01 -75.87 -20.50
C GLU A 25 -10.46 -75.35 -19.13
N ASP A 26 -9.60 -75.48 -18.11
CA ASP A 26 -9.86 -74.99 -16.76
C ASP A 26 -10.07 -73.47 -16.73
N GLN A 27 -9.26 -72.73 -17.50
CA GLN A 27 -9.39 -71.27 -17.60
C GLN A 27 -10.70 -70.84 -18.24
N ILE A 28 -11.12 -71.49 -19.32
CA ILE A 28 -12.39 -71.20 -19.97
C ILE A 28 -13.55 -71.55 -19.04
N MET A 29 -13.51 -72.72 -18.41
CA MET A 29 -14.57 -73.18 -17.53
C MET A 29 -14.72 -72.29 -16.30
N SER A 30 -13.60 -71.82 -15.73
CA SER A 30 -13.58 -70.86 -14.63
C SER A 30 -14.17 -69.50 -15.02
N GLN A 31 -13.91 -69.01 -16.24
CA GLN A 31 -14.51 -67.74 -16.70
C GLN A 31 -16.01 -67.87 -16.91
N ILE A 32 -16.46 -69.01 -17.45
CA ILE A 32 -17.88 -69.31 -17.63
C ILE A 32 -18.58 -69.41 -16.27
N SER A 33 -17.98 -70.09 -15.29
CA SER A 33 -18.56 -70.20 -13.95
C SER A 33 -18.70 -68.83 -13.27
N ILE A 34 -17.68 -67.97 -13.37
CA ILE A 34 -17.73 -66.60 -12.83
C ILE A 34 -18.84 -65.79 -13.51
N LYS A 35 -18.94 -65.87 -14.84
CA LYS A 35 -19.98 -65.16 -15.61
C LYS A 35 -21.39 -65.63 -15.27
N ASN A 36 -21.57 -66.93 -15.03
CA ASN A 36 -22.87 -67.49 -14.65
C ASN A 36 -23.23 -67.20 -13.18
N SER A 37 -22.23 -67.10 -12.30
CA SER A 37 -22.45 -66.74 -10.88
C SER A 37 -22.69 -65.24 -10.67
N CYS A 38 -22.17 -64.38 -11.55
CA CYS A 38 -22.39 -62.94 -11.53
C CYS A 38 -23.06 -62.47 -12.83
N GLU A 39 -24.39 -62.59 -12.91
CA GLU A 39 -25.18 -62.06 -14.04
C GLU A 39 -25.05 -60.54 -14.22
N ASN A 40 -24.73 -59.82 -13.13
CA ASN A 40 -24.58 -58.38 -13.11
C ASN A 40 -23.19 -58.02 -12.58
N SER A 41 -22.53 -57.05 -13.21
CA SER A 41 -21.19 -56.56 -12.85
C SER A 41 -21.08 -55.91 -11.46
N GLY A 42 -22.13 -55.99 -10.63
CA GLY A 42 -22.25 -55.31 -9.33
C GLY A 42 -22.46 -53.80 -9.43
N PHE A 43 -22.16 -53.19 -10.59
CA PHE A 43 -22.33 -51.77 -10.81
C PHE A 43 -23.64 -51.50 -11.54
N LYS A 44 -24.62 -50.97 -10.81
CA LYS A 44 -25.83 -50.40 -11.40
C LYS A 44 -25.67 -48.89 -11.51
N ILE A 45 -25.97 -48.36 -12.69
CA ILE A 45 -26.13 -46.91 -12.84
C ILE A 45 -27.37 -46.47 -12.04
N PRO A 46 -27.35 -45.26 -11.45
CA PRO A 46 -28.54 -44.66 -10.88
C PRO A 46 -29.65 -44.55 -11.92
N GLU A 47 -30.89 -44.62 -11.46
CA GLU A 47 -32.06 -44.37 -12.28
C GLU A 47 -31.97 -42.97 -12.91
N ASN A 48 -32.26 -42.87 -14.21
CA ASN A 48 -32.24 -41.63 -14.98
C ASN A 48 -30.88 -40.87 -14.97
N TYR A 49 -29.76 -41.59 -14.78
CA TYR A 49 -28.43 -40.99 -14.79
C TYR A 49 -28.16 -40.19 -16.08
N PHE A 50 -28.40 -40.79 -17.25
CA PHE A 50 -28.15 -40.13 -18.53
C PHE A 50 -29.17 -39.04 -18.86
N GLU A 51 -30.36 -39.07 -18.26
CA GLU A 51 -31.39 -38.06 -18.44
C GLU A 51 -31.13 -36.81 -17.59
N THR A 52 -30.58 -36.98 -16.38
CA THR A 52 -30.42 -35.89 -15.40
C THR A 52 -29.01 -35.29 -15.35
N ILE A 53 -28.01 -35.98 -15.93
CA ILE A 53 -26.62 -35.55 -15.80
C ILE A 53 -26.35 -34.23 -16.53
N GLU A 54 -26.98 -34.00 -17.68
CA GLU A 54 -26.83 -32.76 -18.44
C GLU A 54 -27.32 -31.56 -17.63
N ASP A 55 -28.54 -31.63 -17.09
CA ASP A 55 -29.12 -30.58 -16.23
C ASP A 55 -28.29 -30.36 -14.96
N LYS A 56 -27.76 -31.44 -14.37
CA LYS A 56 -26.90 -31.37 -13.18
C LYS A 56 -25.55 -30.73 -13.47
N ILE A 57 -24.99 -30.95 -14.66
CA ILE A 57 -23.78 -30.26 -15.11
C ILE A 57 -24.11 -28.80 -15.33
N ILE A 58 -25.13 -28.46 -16.12
CA ILE A 58 -25.50 -27.08 -16.45
C ILE A 58 -25.78 -26.26 -15.20
N SER A 59 -26.53 -26.79 -14.24
CA SER A 59 -26.81 -26.13 -12.96
C SER A 59 -25.55 -25.88 -12.11
N LYS A 60 -24.56 -26.77 -12.18
CA LYS A 60 -23.27 -26.61 -11.49
C LYS A 60 -22.25 -25.78 -12.26
N THR A 61 -22.40 -25.67 -13.58
CA THR A 61 -21.50 -24.91 -14.46
C THR A 61 -22.06 -23.54 -14.85
N GLN A 62 -23.21 -23.12 -14.29
CA GLN A 62 -23.60 -21.72 -14.34
C GLN A 62 -22.42 -20.89 -13.84
N GLN A 63 -21.89 -20.08 -14.75
CA GLN A 63 -20.57 -19.46 -14.63
C GLN A 63 -20.39 -18.84 -13.23
N PRO A 64 -19.24 -19.05 -12.56
CA PRO A 64 -18.98 -18.35 -11.32
C PRO A 64 -19.13 -16.86 -11.59
N LYS A 65 -19.99 -16.20 -10.82
CA LYS A 65 -20.25 -14.75 -10.95
C LYS A 65 -18.90 -14.03 -10.93
N VAL A 66 -18.44 -13.57 -12.09
CA VAL A 66 -17.16 -12.88 -12.22
C VAL A 66 -17.25 -11.56 -11.45
N ILE A 67 -16.68 -11.54 -10.24
CA ILE A 67 -16.55 -10.32 -9.46
C ILE A 67 -15.32 -9.56 -9.95
N LYS A 68 -15.47 -8.26 -10.18
CA LYS A 68 -14.35 -7.40 -10.52
C LYS A 68 -13.42 -7.29 -9.30
N LEU A 69 -12.18 -7.77 -9.43
CA LEU A 69 -11.21 -7.79 -8.33
C LEU A 69 -10.78 -6.38 -7.90
N ILE A 70 -10.80 -5.42 -8.82
CA ILE A 70 -10.29 -4.07 -8.59
C ILE A 70 -11.40 -3.05 -8.84
N ASN A 71 -11.67 -2.21 -7.84
CA ASN A 71 -12.63 -1.11 -7.93
C ASN A 71 -11.89 0.18 -8.32
N LYS A 72 -12.37 0.85 -9.38
CA LYS A 72 -11.82 2.14 -9.83
C LYS A 72 -11.79 3.19 -8.72
N LYS A 73 -12.77 3.18 -7.80
CA LYS A 73 -12.80 4.10 -6.64
C LYS A 73 -11.62 3.86 -5.70
N THR A 74 -11.24 2.59 -5.47
CA THR A 74 -10.09 2.23 -4.63
C THR A 74 -8.77 2.64 -5.27
N ILE A 75 -8.63 2.48 -6.60
CA ILE A 75 -7.44 2.97 -7.30
C ILE A 75 -7.33 4.50 -7.21
N ILE A 76 -8.44 5.21 -7.46
CA ILE A 76 -8.44 6.68 -7.44
C ILE A 76 -8.10 7.20 -6.03
N THR A 77 -8.67 6.62 -4.98
CA THR A 77 -8.36 7.04 -3.60
C THR A 77 -6.90 6.80 -3.23
N ILE A 78 -6.33 5.64 -3.56
CA ILE A 78 -4.90 5.35 -3.36
C ILE A 78 -4.02 6.31 -4.16
N ALA A 79 -4.38 6.59 -5.41
CA ALA A 79 -3.65 7.52 -6.27
C ALA A 79 -3.67 8.96 -5.72
N SER A 80 -4.81 9.43 -5.21
CA SER A 80 -4.93 10.75 -4.59
C SER A 80 -4.06 10.88 -3.33
N ILE A 81 -4.04 9.86 -2.47
CA ILE A 81 -3.20 9.84 -1.27
C ILE A 81 -1.72 9.85 -1.66
N ALA A 82 -1.31 9.00 -2.61
CA ALA A 82 0.05 8.96 -3.09
C ALA A 82 0.49 10.30 -3.70
N ALA A 83 -0.38 10.94 -4.50
CA ALA A 83 -0.11 12.26 -5.07
C ALA A 83 0.09 13.31 -3.97
N MET A 84 -0.71 13.30 -2.90
CA MET A 84 -0.56 14.21 -1.78
C MET A 84 0.78 14.01 -1.05
N VAL A 85 1.20 12.77 -0.83
CA VAL A 85 2.50 12.44 -0.22
C VAL A 85 3.64 12.93 -1.09
N VAL A 86 3.59 12.67 -2.40
CA VAL A 86 4.60 13.16 -3.35
C VAL A 86 4.66 14.69 -3.31
N LEU A 87 3.51 15.37 -3.35
CA LEU A 87 3.42 16.82 -3.28
C LEU A 87 4.03 17.34 -1.97
N PHE A 88 3.69 16.72 -0.83
CA PHE A 88 4.22 17.08 0.49
C PHE A 88 5.75 17.01 0.55
N PHE A 89 6.37 15.94 0.03
CA PHE A 89 7.84 15.83 -0.01
C PHE A 89 8.50 16.79 -1.01
N ASN A 90 7.81 17.16 -2.10
CA ASN A 90 8.37 18.05 -3.12
C ASN A 90 8.28 19.54 -2.75
N LEU A 91 7.39 19.95 -1.84
CA LEU A 91 7.18 21.35 -1.51
C LEU A 91 8.28 22.00 -0.66
N ASN A 92 9.30 21.25 -0.25
CA ASN A 92 10.45 21.75 0.51
C ASN A 92 10.07 22.78 1.62
N LEU A 93 8.98 22.46 2.35
CA LEU A 93 8.29 23.38 3.27
C LEU A 93 9.16 23.85 4.45
N PHE A 94 10.30 23.21 4.67
CA PHE A 94 11.15 23.37 5.84
C PHE A 94 12.54 23.92 5.52
N ASN A 95 12.76 24.41 4.29
CA ASN A 95 14.08 24.92 3.86
C ASN A 95 14.31 26.42 4.08
N THR A 96 13.46 27.11 4.84
CA THR A 96 13.75 28.50 5.22
C THR A 96 14.77 28.49 6.36
N PRO A 97 15.98 29.05 6.17
CA PRO A 97 16.93 29.20 7.26
C PRO A 97 16.34 30.15 8.31
N ILE A 98 16.16 29.65 9.53
CA ILE A 98 15.74 30.47 10.68
C ILE A 98 16.87 31.48 10.93
N THR A 99 16.58 32.77 10.74
CA THR A 99 17.53 33.87 10.89
C THR A 99 16.96 34.87 11.89
N PHE A 100 17.81 35.57 12.66
CA PHE A 100 17.34 36.57 13.62
C PHE A 100 16.47 37.67 13.00
N ASP A 101 16.68 37.96 11.71
CA ASP A 101 15.87 38.92 10.93
C ASP A 101 14.38 38.55 10.80
N SER A 102 14.01 37.29 11.08
CA SER A 102 12.60 36.85 11.06
C SER A 102 11.88 36.99 12.41
N LEU A 103 12.57 37.47 13.45
CA LEU A 103 11.96 37.71 14.75
C LEU A 103 11.25 39.06 14.74
N ASP A 104 9.99 39.06 15.15
CA ASP A 104 9.24 40.27 15.45
C ASP A 104 9.60 40.82 16.83
N THR A 105 9.49 42.14 16.99
CA THR A 105 9.81 42.83 18.24
C THR A 105 8.98 42.31 19.41
N GLU A 106 7.71 41.98 19.21
CA GLU A 106 6.81 41.48 20.26
C GLU A 106 7.28 40.12 20.81
N THR A 107 7.71 39.20 19.94
CA THR A 107 8.31 37.93 20.36
C THR A 107 9.59 38.15 21.16
N VAL A 108 10.45 39.07 20.74
CA VAL A 108 11.70 39.37 21.44
C VAL A 108 11.43 40.01 22.81
N GLU A 109 10.51 40.97 22.87
CA GLU A 109 10.09 41.62 24.13
C GLU A 109 9.52 40.61 25.12
N THR A 110 8.62 39.73 24.66
CA THR A 110 8.03 38.67 25.50
C THR A 110 9.11 37.76 26.06
N TYR A 111 10.06 37.32 25.22
CA TYR A 111 11.17 36.48 25.67
C TYR A 111 12.04 37.17 26.73
N ILE A 112 12.36 38.45 26.53
CA ILE A 112 13.17 39.21 27.50
C ILE A 112 12.43 39.35 28.83
N ILE A 113 11.11 39.57 28.82
CA ILE A 113 10.30 39.74 30.04
C ILE A 113 10.15 38.42 30.79
N ASP A 114 9.94 37.31 30.09
CA ASP A 114 9.58 36.03 30.70
C ASP A 114 10.81 35.19 31.12
N GLU A 115 11.91 35.25 30.37
CA GLU A 115 13.05 34.32 30.52
C GLU A 115 14.32 34.98 31.08
N ILE A 116 14.46 36.31 31.02
CA ILE A 116 15.66 37.02 31.47
C ILE A 116 15.40 37.77 32.78
N ASP A 117 16.25 37.56 33.79
CA ASP A 117 16.23 38.37 35.00
C ASP A 117 16.79 39.78 34.70
N LEU A 118 16.06 40.81 35.11
CA LEU A 118 16.46 42.21 34.95
C LEU A 118 17.85 42.51 35.55
N ASN A 119 18.26 41.76 36.58
CA ASN A 119 19.56 41.93 37.18
C ASN A 119 20.71 41.46 36.27
N ASP A 120 20.46 40.45 35.42
CA ASP A 120 21.43 39.94 34.47
C ASP A 120 21.56 40.90 33.26
N LEU A 121 20.46 41.56 32.86
CA LEU A 121 20.49 42.60 31.82
C LEU A 121 21.39 43.78 32.20
N ASN A 122 21.39 44.20 33.47
CA ASN A 122 22.22 45.29 33.94
C ASN A 122 23.73 45.02 33.75
N SER A 123 24.15 43.75 33.70
CA SER A 123 25.55 43.39 33.42
C SER A 123 25.88 43.42 31.93
N LEU A 124 24.88 43.37 31.05
CA LEU A 124 25.04 43.34 29.60
C LEU A 124 24.90 44.72 28.96
N ILE A 125 24.32 45.68 29.68
CA ILE A 125 24.20 47.07 29.22
C ILE A 125 25.54 47.78 29.43
N ASP A 126 26.21 48.12 28.32
CA ASP A 126 27.39 48.99 28.33
C ASP A 126 26.95 50.45 28.44
N THR A 127 26.97 50.97 29.67
CA THR A 127 26.56 52.35 29.97
C THR A 127 27.43 53.41 29.32
N GLU A 128 28.62 53.06 28.83
CA GLU A 128 29.51 53.99 28.12
C GLU A 128 29.05 54.26 26.68
N GLN A 129 28.24 53.37 26.09
CA GLN A 129 27.71 53.51 24.73
C GLN A 129 26.32 54.16 24.69
N LEU A 130 25.68 54.36 25.85
CA LEU A 130 24.37 54.98 25.96
C LEU A 130 24.50 56.51 25.95
N SER A 131 23.80 57.15 25.01
CA SER A 131 23.66 58.60 24.97
C SER A 131 22.37 59.03 25.68
N GLN A 132 22.38 60.24 26.27
CA GLN A 132 21.16 60.84 26.82
C GLN A 132 20.04 60.93 25.78
N THR A 133 20.37 61.03 24.49
CA THR A 133 19.39 61.07 23.39
C THR A 133 18.62 59.77 23.18
N ASP A 134 19.17 58.63 23.62
CA ASP A 134 18.58 57.31 23.36
C ASP A 134 17.35 57.04 24.25
N PHE A 135 17.22 57.79 25.35
CA PHE A 135 16.08 57.71 26.29
C PHE A 135 15.06 58.83 26.12
N ILE A 136 15.35 59.83 25.26
CA ILE A 136 14.42 60.92 24.98
C ILE A 136 13.43 60.44 23.93
N ASN A 137 12.24 60.04 24.37
CA ASN A 137 11.11 59.78 23.49
C ASN A 137 10.58 61.13 22.95
N TYR A 138 10.99 61.48 21.73
CA TYR A 138 10.55 62.69 21.04
C TYR A 138 9.08 62.54 20.58
N ASN A 139 8.14 62.60 21.53
CA ASN A 139 6.72 62.72 21.21
C ASN A 139 6.41 64.21 20.99
N ALA A 140 6.09 64.60 19.75
CA ALA A 140 5.73 65.97 19.40
C ALA A 140 4.61 66.53 20.30
N THR A 141 3.66 65.69 20.71
CA THR A 141 2.56 66.08 21.60
C THR A 141 3.02 66.50 22.99
N SER A 142 4.12 65.94 23.50
CA SER A 142 4.65 66.28 24.82
C SER A 142 5.41 67.61 24.82
N ILE A 143 6.02 67.97 23.69
CA ILE A 143 6.77 69.22 23.52
C ILE A 143 5.81 70.39 23.31
N ASP A 144 4.76 70.21 22.50
CA ASP A 144 3.76 71.25 22.29
C ASP A 144 3.08 71.65 23.61
N ASN A 145 2.73 70.69 24.47
CA ASN A 145 2.16 70.98 25.79
C ASN A 145 3.12 71.77 26.71
N TYR A 146 4.43 71.50 26.63
CA TYR A 146 5.43 72.22 27.44
C TYR A 146 5.69 73.64 26.92
N LEU A 147 5.61 73.83 25.61
CA LEU A 147 5.72 75.14 24.97
C LEU A 147 4.46 76.00 25.20
N ASP A 148 3.29 75.37 25.29
CA ASP A 148 2.04 76.05 25.65
C ASP A 148 1.99 76.44 27.14
N GLU A 149 2.69 75.71 28.02
CA GLU A 149 2.76 76.02 29.46
C GLU A 149 3.80 77.10 29.78
N ILE A 150 4.73 77.38 28.86
CA ILE A 150 5.69 78.48 28.99
C ILE A 150 5.09 79.75 28.37
N GLU A 151 4.72 80.70 29.23
CA GLU A 151 4.39 82.05 28.79
C GLU A 151 5.69 82.77 28.38
N ILE A 152 5.75 83.25 27.13
CA ILE A 152 6.95 83.87 26.54
C ILE A 152 7.45 85.08 27.36
N GLU A 153 6.57 85.72 28.13
CA GLU A 153 6.87 86.84 29.03
C GLU A 153 7.88 86.46 30.13
N ASP A 154 7.82 85.23 30.67
CA ASP A 154 8.71 84.76 31.76
C ASP A 154 10.17 84.56 31.31
N LEU A 155 10.42 84.48 30.00
CA LEU A 155 11.76 84.31 29.42
C LEU A 155 12.49 85.63 29.12
N LEU A 156 11.80 86.76 29.25
CA LEU A 156 12.36 88.09 28.94
C LEU A 156 12.89 88.85 30.17
N ASP A 157 12.66 88.33 31.38
CA ASP A 157 13.02 88.97 32.65
C ASP A 157 14.31 88.40 33.32
N GLN A 158 15.25 87.85 32.54
CA GLN A 158 16.60 87.50 33.02
C GLN A 158 17.74 88.26 32.32
#